data_AF-A0AAP2W982-F1
#
_entry.id   AF-A0AAP2W982-F1
#
_cell.length_a   1.000
_cell.length_b   1.000
_cell.length_c   1.000
_cell.angle_alpha   90.00
_cell.angle_beta   90.00
_cell.angle_gamma   90.00
#
_symmetry.space_group_name_H-M   'P 1'
#
loop_
_entity.id
_entity.type
_entity.pdbx_description
1 polymer ?
#
loop_
_entity_poly.entity_id
_entity_poly.type
_entity_poly.pdbx_seq_one_letter_code
_entity_poly.pdbx_strand_id
1 'polypeptide(L)' 'MEAGEILAKVYLALTEKGYNPINQIVGYIMSGDPTYITSYNNARSLITKLDRDEILEELVQVYIESKLKG' A
#
# COMPACT_ATOMS: atom_id res chain seq x y z
N MET A 1 -11.21 2.73 8.03
CA MET A 1 -10.76 2.17 6.75
C MET A 1 -9.75 1.11 7.09
N GLU A 2 -9.93 -0.09 6.57
CA GLU A 2 -8.99 -1.18 6.78
C GLU A 2 -7.75 -0.99 5.91
N ALA A 3 -6.62 -1.62 6.27
CA ALA A 3 -5.35 -1.49 5.55
C ALA A 3 -5.51 -1.86 4.07
N GLY A 4 -6.28 -2.90 3.76
CA GLY A 4 -6.61 -3.31 2.39
C GLY A 4 -7.31 -2.21 1.57
N GLU A 5 -8.24 -1.47 2.15
CA GLU A 5 -8.94 -0.37 1.44
C GLU A 5 -7.99 0.80 1.14
N ILE A 6 -7.09 1.12 2.07
CA ILE A 6 -6.10 2.18 1.89
C ILE A 6 -5.11 1.77 0.80
N LEU A 7 -4.62 0.52 0.82
CA LEU A 7 -3.74 -0.03 -0.22
C LEU A 7 -4.40 0.00 -1.60
N ALA A 8 -5.68 -0.36 -1.71
CA ALA A 8 -6.42 -0.28 -2.97
C ALA A 8 -6.51 1.16 -3.50
N LYS A 9 -6.81 2.14 -2.64
CA LYS A 9 -6.84 3.56 -3.05
C LYS A 9 -5.46 4.07 -3.48
N VAL A 10 -4.40 3.68 -2.77
CA VAL A 10 -3.02 4.05 -3.10
C VAL A 10 -2.60 3.44 -4.44
N TYR A 11 -2.93 2.17 -4.67
CA TYR A 11 -2.67 1.47 -5.93
C TYR A 11 -3.32 2.20 -7.11
N LEU A 12 -4.60 2.57 -7.00
CA LEU A 12 -5.32 3.31 -8.03
C LEU A 12 -4.71 4.70 -8.27
N ALA A 13 -4.42 5.45 -7.21
CA ALA A 13 -3.83 6.77 -7.32
C ALA A 13 -2.44 6.75 -8.00
N LEU A 14 -1.62 5.74 -7.71
CA LEU A 14 -0.32 5.53 -8.36
C LEU A 14 -0.49 5.17 -9.83
N THR A 15 -1.44 4.28 -10.14
CA THR A 15 -1.76 3.86 -11.51
C THR A 15 -2.24 5.04 -12.37
N GLU A 16 -3.16 5.85 -11.86
CA GLU A 16 -3.69 7.04 -12.55
C GLU A 16 -2.61 8.09 -12.84
N LYS A 17 -1.55 8.15 -12.02
CA LYS A 17 -0.41 9.03 -12.24
C LYS A 17 0.70 8.41 -13.10
N GLY A 18 0.52 7.19 -13.59
CA GLY A 18 1.47 6.51 -14.45
C GLY A 18 2.70 5.97 -13.72
N TYR A 19 2.65 5.85 -12.39
CA TYR A 19 3.68 5.15 -11.62
C TYR A 19 3.47 3.64 -11.70
N ASN A 20 4.53 2.86 -11.46
CA ASN A 20 4.37 1.44 -11.16
C ASN A 20 3.91 1.30 -9.70
N PRO A 21 2.63 0.95 -9.44
CA PRO A 21 2.09 0.97 -8.09
C PRO A 21 2.78 -0.01 -7.15
N ILE A 22 3.15 -1.20 -7.64
CA ILE A 22 3.79 -2.24 -6.83
C ILE A 22 5.18 -1.79 -6.37
N ASN A 23 6.02 -1.29 -7.29
CA ASN A 23 7.37 -0.85 -6.95
C ASN A 23 7.35 0.30 -5.92
N GLN A 24 6.41 1.23 -6.07
CA GLN A 24 6.28 2.37 -5.16
C GLN A 24 5.79 1.96 -3.76
N ILE A 25 4.81 1.05 -3.68
CA ILE A 25 4.31 0.54 -2.40
C ILE A 25 5.41 -0.27 -1.69
N VAL A 26 6.14 -1.13 -2.40
CA VAL A 26 7.28 -1.87 -1.84
C VAL A 26 8.37 -0.91 -1.35
N GLY A 27 8.72 0.10 -2.15
CA GLY A 27 9.69 1.13 -1.77
C GLY A 27 9.29 1.87 -0.49
N TYR A 28 8.02 2.26 -0.36
CA TYR A 28 7.47 2.86 0.85
C TYR A 28 7.54 1.93 2.07
N ILE A 29 7.11 0.67 1.94
CA ILE A 29 7.12 -0.29 3.05
C ILE A 29 8.55 -0.48 3.58
N MET A 30 9.52 -0.69 2.68
CA MET A 30 10.92 -0.93 3.05
C MET A 30 11.61 0.30 3.65
N SER A 31 11.45 1.47 3.03
CA SER A 31 12.18 2.69 3.41
C SER A 31 11.48 3.54 4.47
N GLY A 32 10.14 3.51 4.47
CA GLY A 32 9.31 4.45 5.23
C GLY A 32 9.23 5.84 4.61
N ASP A 33 9.85 6.07 3.46
CA ASP A 33 9.85 7.37 2.80
C ASP A 33 8.52 7.61 2.06
N PRO A 34 7.69 8.57 2.50
CA PRO A 34 6.38 8.83 1.89
C PRO A 34 6.48 9.43 0.48
N THR A 35 7.67 9.82 0.00
CA THR A 35 7.86 10.35 -1.37
C THR A 35 7.61 9.32 -2.45
N TYR A 36 7.73 8.02 -2.14
CA TYR A 36 7.33 6.93 -3.03
C TYR A 36 5.82 6.99 -3.36
N ILE A 37 5.00 7.57 -2.49
CA ILE A 37 3.56 7.62 -2.68
C ILE A 37 3.15 9.01 -3.20
N THR A 38 2.35 9.05 -4.25
CA THR A 38 1.81 10.30 -4.80
C THR A 38 0.87 10.98 -3.80
N SER A 39 0.85 12.32 -3.78
CA SER A 39 -0.14 13.09 -3.01
C SER A 39 -1.53 13.11 -3.67
N TYR A 40 -1.64 12.65 -4.91
CA TYR A 40 -2.89 12.60 -5.65
C TYR A 40 -3.95 11.76 -4.93
N ASN A 41 -5.20 12.22 -4.96
CA ASN A 41 -6.35 11.61 -4.27
C ASN A 41 -6.08 11.30 -2.78
N ASN A 42 -5.25 12.11 -2.13
CA ASN A 42 -4.84 11.95 -0.73
C ASN A 42 -4.12 10.63 -0.42
N ALA A 43 -3.59 9.91 -1.43
CA ALA A 43 -2.99 8.59 -1.24
C ALA A 43 -1.85 8.61 -0.21
N ARG A 44 -0.92 9.57 -0.33
CA ARG A 44 0.17 9.73 0.66
C ARG A 44 -0.36 9.94 2.07
N SER A 45 -1.31 10.85 2.27
CA SER A 45 -1.85 11.14 3.60
C SER A 45 -2.69 10.00 4.18
N LEU A 46 -3.22 9.10 3.34
CA LEU A 46 -3.96 7.93 3.79
C LEU A 46 -3.02 6.83 4.27
N ILE A 47 -1.98 6.53 3.50
CA ILE A 47 -1.05 5.43 3.82
C ILE A 47 -0.11 5.76 4.99
N THR A 48 0.19 7.04 5.23
CA THR A 48 0.99 7.47 6.40
C THR A 48 0.20 7.48 7.71
N LYS A 49 -1.11 7.15 7.68
CA LYS A 49 -1.91 6.95 8.91
C LYS A 49 -1.85 5.52 9.44
N LEU A 50 -1.31 4.61 8.64
CA LEU A 50 -1.10 3.22 9.03
C LEU A 50 0.36 3.04 9.44
N ASP A 51 0.59 2.21 10.43
CA ASP A 51 1.94 1.74 10.70
C ASP A 51 2.35 0.73 9.62
N ARG A 52 3.64 0.69 9.29
CA ARG A 52 4.13 -0.10 8.14
C ARG A 52 4.10 -1.60 8.42
N ASP A 53 4.25 -1.98 9.67
CA ASP A 53 4.08 -3.34 10.16
C ASP A 53 2.63 -3.81 10.02
N GLU A 54 1.63 -2.97 10.31
CA GLU A 54 0.22 -3.29 10.04
C GLU A 54 -0.03 -3.59 8.55
N ILE A 55 0.55 -2.78 7.66
CA ILE A 55 0.46 -3.00 6.21
C ILE A 55 1.11 -4.33 5.84
N LEU A 56 2.29 -4.64 6.38
CA LEU A 56 3.03 -5.85 6.06
C LEU A 56 2.33 -7.10 6.60
N GLU A 57 1.79 -7.04 7.81
CA GLU A 57 1.03 -8.11 8.44
C GLU A 57 -0.20 -8.48 7.61
N GLU A 58 -1.00 -7.48 7.22
CA GLU A 58 -2.16 -7.66 6.35
C GLU A 58 -1.77 -8.33 5.02
N LEU A 59 -0.70 -7.85 4.36
CA LEU A 59 -0.22 -8.42 3.10
C LEU A 59 0.20 -9.90 3.24
N VAL A 60 0.90 -10.24 4.32
CA VAL A 60 1.32 -11.62 4.59
C VAL A 60 0.13 -12.50 4.91
N GLN A 61 -0.82 -12.01 5.73
CA GLN A 61 -2.04 -12.74 6.07
C GLN A 61 -2.84 -13.07 4.80
N VAL A 62 -3.13 -12.07 3.98
CA VAL A 62 -3.88 -12.24 2.72
C VAL A 62 -3.15 -13.18 1.75
N TYR A 63 -1.81 -13.10 1.67
CA TYR A 63 -1.03 -14.02 0.84
C TYR A 63 -1.17 -15.47 1.31
N ILE A 64 -1.05 -15.73 2.61
CA ILE A 64 -1.19 -17.07 3.20
C ILE A 64 -2.61 -17.60 3.02
N GLU A 65 -3.62 -16.79 3.29
CA GLU A 65 -5.02 -17.18 3.12
C GLU A 65 -5.35 -17.50 1.65
N SER A 66 -4.90 -16.66 0.71
CA SER A 66 -5.15 -16.87 -0.72
C SER A 66 -4.36 -18.01 -1.36
N LYS A 67 -3.24 -18.44 -0.77
CA LYS A 67 -2.37 -19.48 -1.34
C LYS A 67 -2.43 -20.83 -0.62
N LEU A 68 -2.69 -20.85 0.68
CA LEU A 68 -2.58 -22.06 1.51
C LEU A 68 -3.90 -22.50 2.15
N LYS A 69 -4.91 -21.63 2.18
CA LYS A 69 -6.26 -21.95 2.69
C LYS A 69 -7.33 -21.97 1.59
N GLY A 70 -6.90 -21.93 0.32
CA GLY A 70 -7.74 -22.13 -0.85
C GLY A 70 -8.02 -23.59 -1.13
#